data_AF-A0A2E8D1L2-F1
#
_entry.id   AF-A0A2E8D1L2-F1
#
_cell.length_a   1.000
_cell.length_b   1.000
_cell.length_c   1.000
_cell.angle_alpha   90.00
_cell.angle_beta   90.00
_cell.angle_gamma   90.00
#
_symmetry.space_group_name_H-M   'P 1'
#
loop_
_entity.id
_entity.type
_entity.pdbx_description
1 polymer ?
#
loop_
_entity_poly.entity_id
_entity_poly.type
_entity_poly.pdbx_seq_one_letter_code
_entity_poly.pdbx_strand_id
1 'polypeptide(L)'
;MWYKDCQQDVPAIASSKERLSRCAKCHCSFDAAGAAESKSKSQAQAVASAATQVSKSSFDGAWLDKPSLDDWELDEDLHEAERLVASLGARSASSDASHRIDAAHQAAPSYSRADRPAAKPLPPRAASSSSSLFAWFMLSIGLMAFVFGGVLLGWSFATDRTELWRLGMPFAMGGQAALIIGLVFQLDGLSKSNRAASDALLDLDSQLDELRHATSLLSTTHTTPSKSFYLHMAEGASPKLLLADLKGQLDLLAERMADGR
;
A
#
# COMPACT_ATOMS: atom_id res chain seq x y z
N MET A 1 18.45 3.82 -9.10
CA MET A 1 18.95 2.76 -9.99
C MET A 1 17.78 1.82 -10.16
N TRP A 2 17.22 1.73 -11.37
CA TRP A 2 15.99 0.98 -11.61
C TRP A 2 16.25 -0.52 -11.54
N TYR A 3 15.63 -1.23 -10.59
CA TYR A 3 15.74 -2.68 -10.49
C TYR A 3 14.55 -3.36 -11.17
N LYS A 4 14.82 -4.21 -12.16
CA LYS A 4 13.79 -4.83 -12.99
C LYS A 4 12.88 -5.78 -12.20
N ASP A 5 13.42 -6.49 -11.20
CA ASP A 5 12.65 -7.47 -10.45
C ASP A 5 11.76 -6.82 -9.38
N CYS A 6 12.12 -5.64 -8.87
CA CYS A 6 11.29 -4.90 -7.91
C CYS A 6 10.45 -3.76 -8.52
N GLN A 7 10.65 -3.45 -9.82
CA GLN A 7 9.98 -2.35 -10.54
C GLN A 7 9.91 -1.02 -9.77
N GLN A 8 10.94 -0.71 -8.98
CA GLN A 8 11.04 0.53 -8.21
C GLN A 8 12.47 1.06 -8.27
N ASP A 9 12.60 2.39 -8.18
CA ASP A 9 13.90 3.05 -8.01
C ASP A 9 14.30 2.92 -6.54
N VAL A 10 15.35 2.14 -6.27
CA VAL A 10 15.85 1.92 -4.90
C VAL A 10 17.22 2.61 -4.75
N PRO A 11 17.46 3.37 -3.67
CA PRO A 11 18.79 3.86 -3.35
C PRO A 11 19.71 2.67 -3.04
N ALA A 12 20.85 2.59 -3.71
CA ALA A 12 21.82 1.53 -3.47
C ALA A 12 22.46 1.73 -2.10
N ILE A 13 22.24 0.79 -1.17
CA ILE A 13 22.89 0.79 0.13
C ILE A 13 24.21 0.05 -0.02
N ALA A 14 25.32 0.74 0.22
CA ALA A 14 26.65 0.12 0.22
C ALA A 14 26.82 -0.70 1.50
N SER A 15 26.93 -2.02 1.39
CA SER A 15 27.35 -2.88 2.49
C SER A 15 28.84 -2.69 2.73
N SER A 16 29.27 -2.39 3.95
CA SER A 16 30.70 -2.12 4.23
C SER A 16 31.56 -3.38 4.22
N LYS A 17 30.95 -4.57 4.34
CA LYS A 17 31.66 -5.84 4.55
C LYS A 17 32.03 -6.55 3.24
N GLU A 18 31.26 -6.30 2.19
CA GLU A 18 31.40 -6.88 0.86
C GLU A 18 31.04 -5.75 -0.11
N ARG A 19 31.89 -5.42 -1.09
CA ARG A 19 31.63 -4.35 -2.09
C ARG A 19 30.50 -4.71 -3.08
N LEU A 20 29.40 -5.23 -2.56
CA LEU A 20 28.21 -5.64 -3.28
C LEU A 20 27.07 -4.74 -2.81
N SER A 21 26.49 -3.99 -3.74
CA SER A 21 25.23 -3.32 -3.51
C SER A 21 24.13 -4.38 -3.45
N ARG A 22 23.26 -4.30 -2.44
CA ARG A 22 22.08 -5.17 -2.31
C ARG A 22 20.82 -4.32 -2.42
N CYS A 23 19.79 -4.85 -3.05
CA CYS A 23 18.47 -4.21 -3.05
C CYS A 23 17.90 -4.21 -1.63
N ALA A 24 17.41 -3.08 -1.14
CA ALA A 24 16.85 -2.97 0.22
C ALA A 24 15.59 -3.82 0.43
N LYS A 25 14.87 -4.19 -0.65
CA LYS A 25 13.58 -4.87 -0.57
C LYS A 25 13.71 -6.40 -0.68
N CYS A 26 14.51 -6.89 -1.63
CA CYS A 26 14.67 -8.33 -1.87
C CYS A 26 16.02 -8.89 -1.41
N HIS A 27 16.95 -8.04 -0.94
CA HIS A 27 18.31 -8.39 -0.53
C HIS A 27 19.18 -9.08 -1.60
N CYS A 28 18.73 -9.16 -2.85
CA CYS A 28 19.55 -9.67 -3.96
C CYS A 28 20.78 -8.78 -4.19
N SER A 29 21.94 -9.41 -4.33
CA SER A 29 23.21 -8.74 -4.64
C SER A 29 23.32 -8.46 -6.13
N PHE A 30 23.81 -7.27 -6.47
CA PHE A 30 24.17 -6.91 -7.84
C PHE A 30 25.65 -7.11 -8.06
N ASP A 31 26.02 -7.92 -9.05
CA ASP A 31 27.40 -7.98 -9.53
C ASP A 31 27.68 -6.74 -10.39
N ALA A 32 28.33 -5.75 -9.79
CA ALA A 32 28.75 -4.52 -10.48
C ALA A 32 29.78 -4.77 -11.60
N ALA A 33 30.25 -6.01 -11.78
CA ALA A 33 31.25 -6.39 -12.77
C ALA A 33 30.73 -6.47 -14.23
N GLY A 34 29.41 -6.42 -14.45
CA GLY A 34 28.83 -6.59 -15.80
C GLY A 34 28.61 -5.31 -16.64
N ALA A 35 28.83 -4.11 -16.08
CA ALA A 35 28.40 -2.86 -16.73
C ALA A 35 29.39 -2.27 -17.76
N ALA A 36 30.55 -2.89 -17.99
CA ALA A 36 31.60 -2.30 -18.85
C ALA A 36 31.70 -2.91 -20.26
N GLU A 37 31.02 -4.01 -20.60
CA GLU A 37 31.34 -4.78 -21.81
C GLU A 37 30.11 -5.20 -22.62
N SER A 38 29.33 -4.25 -23.11
CA SER A 38 28.30 -4.53 -24.12
C SER A 38 28.03 -3.32 -25.02
N LYS A 39 29.04 -2.94 -25.81
CA LYS A 39 28.89 -2.09 -27.01
C LYS A 39 29.76 -2.66 -28.15
N SER A 40 29.41 -3.83 -28.69
CA SER A 40 29.77 -4.17 -30.08
C SER A 40 29.07 -5.46 -30.52
N LYS A 41 28.51 -5.43 -31.73
CA LYS A 41 27.99 -6.57 -32.52
C LYS A 41 26.68 -7.22 -32.04
N SER A 42 25.59 -6.90 -32.73
CA SER A 42 25.16 -7.70 -33.89
C SER A 42 23.76 -7.25 -34.33
N GLN A 43 23.74 -6.37 -35.32
CA GLN A 43 22.56 -6.03 -36.12
C GLN A 43 22.80 -6.62 -37.51
N ALA A 44 22.44 -7.89 -37.72
CA ALA A 44 22.27 -8.51 -39.03
C ALA A 44 21.81 -9.96 -38.88
N GLN A 45 20.51 -10.22 -38.66
CA GLN A 45 19.82 -11.30 -39.38
C GLN A 45 18.30 -11.13 -39.23
N ALA A 46 17.70 -10.77 -40.34
CA ALA A 46 16.27 -10.70 -40.53
C ALA A 46 15.79 -12.00 -41.20
N VAL A 47 14.54 -12.37 -40.90
CA VAL A 47 13.60 -13.17 -41.73
C VAL A 47 14.05 -14.55 -42.22
N ALA A 48 13.64 -15.61 -41.51
CA ALA A 48 13.06 -16.85 -42.04
C ALA A 48 12.79 -17.82 -40.88
N SER A 49 11.75 -18.65 -41.00
CA SER A 49 11.42 -19.79 -40.13
C SER A 49 10.40 -19.52 -39.00
N ALA A 50 9.18 -19.10 -39.38
CA ALA A 50 7.97 -19.33 -38.62
C ALA A 50 7.28 -20.61 -39.14
N ALA A 51 7.85 -21.78 -38.83
CA ALA A 51 7.20 -23.06 -39.02
C ALA A 51 7.78 -24.07 -38.02
N THR A 52 6.91 -24.50 -37.11
CA THR A 52 6.98 -25.77 -36.38
C THR A 52 8.27 -26.06 -35.60
N GLN A 53 8.31 -25.60 -34.34
CA GLN A 53 9.04 -26.33 -33.29
C GLN A 53 8.39 -26.04 -31.92
N VAL A 54 7.32 -26.79 -31.65
CA VAL A 54 6.85 -27.09 -30.29
C VAL A 54 7.87 -28.06 -29.69
N SER A 55 8.98 -27.50 -29.21
CA SER A 55 9.97 -28.23 -28.42
C SER A 55 9.54 -28.14 -26.97
N LYS A 56 9.27 -29.31 -26.37
CA LYS A 56 9.21 -29.57 -24.94
C LYS A 56 10.37 -28.88 -24.22
N SER A 57 10.18 -27.65 -23.75
CA SER A 57 10.95 -27.15 -22.61
C SER A 57 10.25 -27.67 -21.36
N SER A 58 10.87 -28.68 -20.77
CA SER A 58 10.64 -29.07 -19.38
C SER A 58 10.98 -27.86 -18.53
N PHE A 59 9.98 -27.02 -18.26
CA PHE A 59 10.09 -25.91 -17.34
C PHE A 59 9.85 -26.52 -15.96
N ASP A 60 10.95 -26.91 -15.30
CA ASP A 60 10.92 -27.40 -13.93
C ASP A 60 10.25 -26.33 -13.04
N GLY A 61 9.03 -26.65 -12.62
CA GLY A 61 8.14 -25.79 -11.85
C GLY A 61 8.57 -25.63 -10.40
N ALA A 62 9.73 -25.02 -10.16
CA ALA A 62 10.23 -24.68 -8.83
C ALA A 62 9.99 -23.20 -8.44
N TRP A 63 9.37 -22.40 -9.31
CA TRP A 63 9.15 -20.95 -9.09
C TRP A 63 7.68 -20.56 -8.87
N LEU A 64 6.80 -21.54 -8.69
CA LEU A 64 5.37 -21.33 -8.48
C LEU A 64 4.92 -21.76 -7.08
N ASP A 65 5.82 -21.76 -6.12
CA ASP A 65 5.45 -21.66 -4.70
C ASP A 65 5.26 -20.16 -4.40
N LYS A 66 4.24 -19.57 -5.03
CA LYS A 66 3.64 -18.37 -4.49
C LYS A 66 3.17 -18.80 -3.10
N PRO A 67 3.65 -18.18 -2.00
CA PRO A 67 3.04 -18.45 -0.72
C PRO A 67 1.56 -18.16 -0.93
N SER A 68 0.73 -19.20 -0.85
CA SER A 68 -0.71 -19.03 -0.71
C SER A 68 -0.87 -18.43 0.67
N LEU A 69 -0.61 -17.14 0.77
CA LEU A 69 -1.22 -16.30 1.76
C LEU A 69 -2.70 -16.52 1.52
N ASP A 70 -3.25 -17.32 2.40
CA ASP A 70 -4.62 -17.73 2.39
C ASP A 70 -5.44 -16.44 2.38
N ASP A 71 -6.17 -16.21 1.29
CA ASP A 71 -6.87 -14.95 1.00
C ASP A 71 -7.84 -14.57 2.15
N TRP A 72 -8.24 -15.56 2.95
CA TRP A 72 -9.04 -15.41 4.15
C TRP A 72 -8.28 -14.79 5.34
N GLU A 73 -7.01 -15.12 5.55
CA GLU A 73 -6.21 -14.61 6.67
C GLU A 73 -5.91 -13.11 6.47
N LEU A 74 -5.66 -12.71 5.23
CA LEU A 74 -5.46 -11.30 4.88
C LEU A 74 -6.75 -10.48 5.05
N ASP A 75 -7.91 -11.07 4.75
CA ASP A 75 -9.22 -10.41 4.92
C ASP A 75 -9.57 -10.24 6.41
N GLU A 76 -9.23 -11.22 7.24
CA GLU A 76 -9.38 -11.17 8.70
C GLU A 76 -8.49 -10.07 9.32
N ASP A 77 -7.23 -10.00 8.89
CA ASP A 77 -6.29 -8.94 9.28
C ASP A 77 -6.78 -7.55 8.86
N LEU A 78 -7.36 -7.43 7.66
CA LEU A 78 -7.93 -6.18 7.17
C LEU A 78 -9.16 -5.75 7.98
N HIS A 79 -10.01 -6.71 8.34
CA HIS A 79 -11.17 -6.45 9.19
C HIS A 79 -10.77 -6.05 10.61
N GLU A 80 -9.71 -6.64 11.17
CA GLU A 80 -9.18 -6.27 12.47
C GLU A 80 -8.56 -4.86 12.44
N ALA A 81 -7.79 -4.55 11.39
CA ALA A 81 -7.26 -3.21 11.17
C ALA A 81 -8.38 -2.16 11.02
N GLU A 82 -9.44 -2.47 10.27
CA GLU A 82 -10.61 -1.59 10.12
C GLU A 82 -11.32 -1.37 11.47
N ARG A 83 -11.47 -2.43 12.27
CA ARG A 83 -12.04 -2.34 13.62
C ARG A 83 -11.18 -1.48 14.55
N LEU A 84 -9.86 -1.59 14.47
CA LEU A 84 -8.93 -0.75 15.23
C LEU A 84 -9.03 0.71 14.81
N VAL A 85 -9.02 0.99 13.51
CA VAL A 85 -9.19 2.35 12.96
C VAL A 85 -10.54 2.94 13.35
N ALA A 86 -11.62 2.17 13.27
CA ALA A 86 -12.95 2.61 13.69
C ALA A 86 -12.98 2.92 15.20
N SER A 87 -12.32 2.11 16.03
CA SER A 87 -12.23 2.35 17.48
C SER A 87 -11.42 3.60 17.84
N LEU A 88 -10.35 3.89 17.06
CA LEU A 88 -9.53 5.08 17.20
C LEU A 88 -10.28 6.33 16.70
N GLY A 89 -10.98 6.23 15.57
CA GLY A 89 -11.81 7.29 15.02
C GLY A 89 -12.97 7.67 15.94
N ALA A 90 -13.63 6.69 16.57
CA ALA A 90 -14.70 6.93 17.53
C ALA A 90 -14.21 7.63 18.81
N ARG A 91 -12.98 7.33 19.27
CA ARG A 91 -12.33 8.05 20.39
C ARG A 91 -11.90 9.46 20.01
N SER A 92 -11.50 9.69 18.76
CA SER A 92 -11.16 11.03 18.28
C SER A 92 -12.38 11.94 18.16
N ALA A 93 -13.58 11.38 17.90
CA ALA A 93 -14.83 12.14 17.85
C ALA A 93 -15.44 12.42 19.24
N SER A 94 -15.10 11.64 20.27
CA SER A 94 -15.58 11.87 21.65
C SER A 94 -14.65 12.75 22.50
N SER A 95 -13.45 13.09 22.00
CA SER A 95 -12.52 14.04 22.63
C SER A 95 -12.88 15.52 22.37
N ASP A 96 -14.16 15.85 22.24
CA ASP A 96 -14.67 17.22 22.38
C ASP A 96 -15.63 17.35 23.58
N ALA A 97 -15.82 16.27 24.35
CA ALA A 97 -16.36 16.36 25.70
C ALA A 97 -15.26 16.84 26.63
N SER A 98 -15.12 18.17 26.70
CA SER A 98 -14.40 18.92 27.71
C SER A 98 -14.63 18.37 29.12
N HIS A 99 -13.83 17.37 29.54
CA HIS A 99 -13.56 17.14 30.96
C HIS A 99 -12.65 18.27 31.43
N ARG A 100 -13.31 19.39 31.72
CA ARG A 100 -12.78 20.52 32.47
C ARG A 100 -12.52 20.03 33.89
N ILE A 101 -11.31 19.54 34.13
CA ILE A 101 -10.78 19.40 35.49
C ILE A 101 -10.40 20.83 35.89
N ASP A 102 -11.33 21.53 36.53
CA ASP A 102 -11.07 22.84 37.14
C ASP A 102 -10.00 22.67 38.23
N ALA A 103 -8.76 23.02 37.88
CA ALA A 103 -7.78 23.49 38.85
C ALA A 103 -7.82 25.02 38.79
N ALA A 104 -8.32 25.64 39.86
CA ALA A 104 -8.41 27.08 40.02
C ALA A 104 -7.02 27.72 40.09
N HIS A 105 -6.45 28.07 38.93
CA HIS A 105 -5.32 28.98 38.86
C HIS A 105 -5.77 30.29 38.22
N GLN A 106 -5.88 31.25 39.14
CA GLN A 106 -5.85 32.71 39.04
C GLN A 106 -5.67 33.31 37.64
N ALA A 107 -6.60 34.22 37.36
CA ALA A 107 -6.66 35.12 36.22
C ALA A 107 -5.29 35.70 35.83
N ALA A 108 -4.76 35.24 34.69
CA ALA A 108 -3.81 35.99 33.90
C ALA A 108 -4.58 36.87 32.88
N PRO A 109 -4.09 38.08 32.59
CA PRO A 109 -4.81 39.04 31.75
C PRO A 109 -4.94 38.55 30.30
N SER A 110 -6.14 38.74 29.77
CA SER A 110 -6.58 38.45 28.42
C SER A 110 -5.75 39.21 27.38
N TYR A 111 -4.82 38.51 26.72
CA TYR A 111 -4.32 38.94 25.42
C TYR A 111 -5.25 38.40 24.33
N SER A 112 -5.74 39.33 23.51
CA SER A 112 -6.68 39.15 22.41
C SER A 112 -6.26 38.01 21.48
N ARG A 113 -7.07 36.95 21.46
CA ARG A 113 -7.02 35.86 20.48
C ARG A 113 -7.70 36.32 19.19
N ALA A 114 -7.02 37.18 18.43
CA ALA A 114 -7.33 37.38 17.02
C ALA A 114 -6.80 36.17 16.23
N ASP A 115 -7.53 35.78 15.19
CA ASP A 115 -7.18 34.78 14.18
C ASP A 115 -7.12 33.31 14.64
N ARG A 116 -8.29 32.74 14.91
CA ARG A 116 -8.50 31.30 14.74
C ARG A 116 -8.80 31.07 13.26
N PRO A 117 -7.90 30.47 12.45
CA PRO A 117 -8.17 30.22 11.04
C PRO A 117 -9.41 29.32 10.92
N ALA A 118 -10.35 29.75 10.07
CA ALA A 118 -11.59 29.03 9.80
C ALA A 118 -11.27 27.58 9.41
N ALA A 119 -11.83 26.62 10.15
CA ALA A 119 -11.72 25.21 9.84
C ALA A 119 -12.22 25.00 8.41
N LYS A 120 -11.33 24.54 7.51
CA LYS A 120 -11.68 24.23 6.13
C LYS A 120 -12.84 23.20 6.15
N PRO A 121 -13.91 23.41 5.36
CA PRO A 121 -15.01 22.46 5.28
C PRO A 121 -14.49 21.10 4.84
N LEU A 122 -14.80 20.06 5.63
CA LEU A 122 -14.43 18.69 5.31
C LEU A 122 -14.91 18.33 3.90
N PRO A 123 -14.06 17.70 3.07
CA PRO A 123 -14.45 17.31 1.73
C PRO A 123 -15.67 16.38 1.81
N PRO A 124 -16.65 16.54 0.89
CA PRO A 124 -17.84 15.70 0.88
C PRO A 124 -17.42 14.24 0.72
N ARG A 125 -17.81 13.40 1.69
CA ARG A 125 -17.65 11.94 1.64
C ARG A 125 -18.17 11.45 0.29
N ALA A 126 -17.27 10.84 -0.49
CA ALA A 126 -17.53 10.33 -1.82
C ALA A 126 -18.81 9.46 -1.80
N ALA A 127 -19.83 9.90 -2.53
CA ALA A 127 -21.06 9.15 -2.71
C ALA A 127 -20.72 7.79 -3.33
N SER A 128 -21.04 6.71 -2.61
CA SER A 128 -20.76 5.34 -3.01
C SER A 128 -21.37 5.04 -4.38
N SER A 129 -20.51 4.65 -5.32
CA SER A 129 -20.83 4.48 -6.72
C SER A 129 -21.76 3.29 -6.98
N SER A 130 -22.98 3.56 -7.40
CA SER A 130 -23.95 2.55 -7.88
C SER A 130 -23.47 1.75 -9.10
N SER A 131 -22.38 2.17 -9.76
CA SER A 131 -21.78 1.48 -10.90
C SER A 131 -21.17 0.12 -10.55
N SER A 132 -20.81 -0.12 -9.28
CA SER A 132 -20.23 -1.41 -8.85
C SER A 132 -21.22 -2.56 -9.00
N LEU A 133 -22.49 -2.33 -8.63
CA LEU A 133 -23.53 -3.36 -8.72
C LEU A 133 -23.81 -3.76 -10.17
N PHE A 134 -23.86 -2.80 -11.09
CA PHE A 134 -24.10 -3.09 -12.50
C PHE A 134 -22.96 -3.89 -13.12
N ALA A 135 -21.70 -3.53 -12.81
CA ALA A 135 -20.53 -4.29 -13.25
C ALA A 135 -20.56 -5.73 -12.70
N TRP A 136 -20.98 -5.89 -11.45
CA TRP A 136 -21.13 -7.20 -10.82
C TRP A 136 -22.21 -8.07 -11.50
N PHE A 137 -23.38 -7.50 -11.81
CA PHE A 137 -24.43 -8.21 -12.55
C PHE A 137 -24.01 -8.59 -13.98
N MET A 138 -23.32 -7.68 -14.69
CA MET A 138 -22.81 -7.98 -16.04
C MET A 138 -21.76 -9.09 -16.03
N LEU A 139 -20.91 -9.13 -14.99
CA LEU A 139 -19.94 -10.21 -14.84
C LEU A 139 -20.63 -11.55 -14.55
N SER A 140 -21.61 -11.57 -13.64
CA SER A 140 -22.30 -12.81 -13.26
C SER A 140 -23.13 -13.38 -14.40
N ILE A 141 -23.84 -12.52 -15.15
CA ILE A 141 -24.64 -12.96 -16.29
C ILE A 141 -23.77 -13.46 -17.44
N GLY A 142 -22.61 -12.81 -17.69
CA GLY A 142 -21.63 -13.25 -18.69
C GLY A 142 -21.01 -14.60 -18.34
N LEU A 143 -20.66 -14.80 -17.06
CA LEU A 143 -20.09 -16.05 -16.57
C LEU A 143 -21.12 -17.20 -16.64
N MET A 144 -22.37 -16.95 -16.24
CA MET A 144 -23.45 -17.93 -16.37
C MET A 144 -23.72 -18.31 -17.84
N ALA A 145 -23.79 -17.33 -18.74
CA ALA A 145 -23.98 -17.58 -20.16
C ALA A 145 -22.81 -18.39 -20.76
N PHE A 146 -21.57 -18.10 -20.36
CA PHE A 146 -20.38 -18.81 -20.81
C PHE A 146 -20.34 -20.26 -20.31
N VAL A 147 -20.58 -20.49 -19.00
CA VAL A 147 -20.62 -21.84 -18.42
C VAL A 147 -21.75 -22.66 -19.06
N PHE A 148 -22.95 -22.07 -19.21
CA PHE A 148 -24.07 -22.73 -19.86
C PHE A 148 -23.78 -23.09 -21.32
N GLY A 149 -23.19 -22.16 -22.09
CA GLY A 149 -22.76 -22.41 -23.46
C GLY A 149 -21.68 -23.50 -23.55
N GLY A 150 -20.72 -23.51 -22.63
CA GLY A 150 -19.67 -24.52 -22.54
C GLY A 150 -20.21 -25.92 -22.23
N VAL A 151 -21.16 -26.04 -21.30
CA VAL A 151 -21.82 -27.31 -20.98
C VAL A 151 -22.60 -27.84 -22.18
N LEU A 152 -23.33 -26.98 -22.91
CA LEU A 152 -24.02 -27.37 -24.14
C LEU A 152 -23.04 -27.83 -25.24
N LEU A 153 -21.90 -27.16 -25.40
CA LEU A 153 -20.86 -27.54 -26.35
C LEU A 153 -20.23 -28.90 -25.99
N GLY A 154 -19.90 -29.10 -24.71
CA GLY A 154 -19.34 -30.35 -24.21
C GLY A 154 -20.32 -31.52 -24.38
N TRP A 155 -21.60 -31.29 -24.11
CA TRP A 155 -22.65 -32.28 -24.32
C TRP A 155 -22.86 -32.60 -25.81
N SER A 156 -22.80 -31.58 -26.68
CA SER A 156 -22.86 -31.76 -28.13
C SER A 156 -21.71 -32.64 -28.63
N PHE A 157 -20.51 -32.42 -28.12
CA PHE A 157 -19.34 -33.22 -28.48
C PHE A 157 -19.44 -34.67 -27.99
N ALA A 158 -19.96 -34.89 -26.78
CA ALA A 158 -20.14 -36.23 -26.22
C ALA A 158 -21.22 -37.06 -26.94
N THR A 159 -22.23 -36.40 -27.54
CA THR A 159 -23.39 -37.07 -28.16
C THR A 159 -23.40 -37.05 -29.68
N ASP A 160 -22.38 -36.46 -30.31
CA ASP A 160 -22.22 -36.30 -31.77
C ASP A 160 -23.46 -35.68 -32.46
N ARG A 161 -24.23 -34.87 -31.72
CA ARG A 161 -25.42 -34.17 -32.22
C ARG A 161 -25.05 -32.78 -32.71
N THR A 162 -24.98 -32.64 -34.04
CA THR A 162 -24.66 -31.39 -34.76
C THR A 162 -25.71 -30.27 -34.60
N GLU A 163 -26.95 -30.63 -34.27
CA GLU A 163 -28.04 -29.70 -33.94
C GLU A 163 -27.69 -28.80 -32.74
N LEU A 164 -27.06 -29.36 -31.70
CA LEU A 164 -26.66 -28.60 -30.51
C LEU A 164 -25.47 -27.67 -30.79
N TRP A 165 -24.62 -28.03 -31.75
CA TRP A 165 -23.43 -27.26 -32.09
C TRP A 165 -23.78 -25.88 -32.67
N ARG A 166 -24.83 -25.81 -33.51
CA ARG A 166 -25.35 -24.55 -34.06
C ARG A 166 -25.91 -23.61 -33.00
N LEU A 167 -26.47 -24.16 -31.92
CA LEU A 167 -27.03 -23.36 -30.83
C LEU A 167 -25.97 -22.95 -29.80
N GLY A 168 -25.00 -23.81 -29.53
CA GLY A 168 -23.94 -23.56 -28.55
C GLY A 168 -22.87 -22.56 -29.03
N MET A 169 -22.53 -22.55 -30.32
CA MET A 169 -21.54 -21.62 -30.89
C MET A 169 -21.88 -20.13 -30.62
N PRO A 170 -23.08 -19.60 -30.94
CA PRO A 170 -23.41 -18.20 -30.67
C PRO A 170 -23.47 -17.89 -29.18
N PHE A 171 -23.87 -18.85 -28.33
CA PHE A 171 -23.89 -18.68 -26.88
C PHE A 171 -22.48 -18.58 -26.29
N ALA A 172 -21.56 -19.45 -26.73
CA ALA A 172 -20.16 -19.40 -26.31
C ALA A 172 -19.47 -18.11 -26.77
N MET A 173 -19.70 -17.70 -28.03
CA MET A 173 -19.13 -16.49 -28.61
C MET A 173 -19.71 -15.22 -27.97
N GLY A 174 -21.02 -15.22 -27.69
CA GLY A 174 -21.69 -14.15 -26.94
C GLY A 174 -21.21 -14.06 -25.49
N GLY A 175 -21.03 -15.20 -24.81
CA GLY A 175 -20.48 -15.28 -23.46
C GLY A 175 -19.04 -14.74 -23.38
N GLN A 176 -18.17 -15.10 -24.34
CA GLN A 176 -16.82 -14.55 -24.42
C GLN A 176 -16.82 -13.03 -24.63
N ALA A 177 -17.63 -12.52 -25.56
CA ALA A 177 -17.72 -11.08 -25.80
C ALA A 177 -18.22 -10.32 -24.56
N ALA A 178 -19.24 -10.85 -23.87
CA ALA A 178 -19.77 -10.28 -22.64
C ALA A 178 -18.71 -10.27 -21.52
N LEU A 179 -17.94 -11.35 -21.35
CA LEU A 179 -16.86 -11.42 -20.36
C LEU A 179 -15.75 -10.41 -20.63
N ILE A 180 -15.33 -10.23 -21.89
CA ILE A 180 -14.30 -9.24 -22.25
C ILE A 180 -14.79 -7.83 -21.92
N ILE A 181 -16.03 -7.50 -22.28
CA ILE A 181 -16.62 -6.18 -21.99
C ILE A 181 -16.71 -5.98 -20.47
N GLY A 182 -17.20 -6.97 -19.72
CA GLY A 182 -17.28 -6.91 -18.27
C GLY A 182 -15.90 -6.69 -17.61
N LEU A 183 -14.87 -7.38 -18.09
CA LEU A 183 -13.50 -7.24 -17.58
C LEU A 183 -12.93 -5.85 -17.84
N VAL A 184 -13.16 -5.28 -19.03
CA VAL A 184 -12.72 -3.92 -19.37
C VAL A 184 -13.39 -2.89 -18.47
N PHE A 185 -14.69 -3.04 -18.17
CA PHE A 185 -15.39 -2.17 -17.23
C PHE A 185 -14.82 -2.27 -15.80
N GLN A 186 -14.47 -3.47 -15.34
CA GLN A 186 -13.83 -3.65 -14.04
C GLN A 186 -12.44 -2.99 -14.00
N LEU A 187 -11.64 -3.14 -15.05
CA LEU A 187 -10.33 -2.49 -15.18
C LEU A 187 -10.43 -0.97 -15.16
N ASP A 188 -11.42 -0.38 -15.82
CA ASP A 188 -11.65 1.07 -15.78
C ASP A 188 -12.08 1.52 -14.38
N GLY A 189 -12.94 0.75 -13.71
CA GLY A 189 -13.31 0.99 -12.31
C GLY A 189 -12.09 0.97 -11.38
N LEU A 190 -11.22 -0.04 -11.53
CA LEU A 190 -10.02 -0.22 -10.72
C LEU A 190 -8.95 0.84 -11.02
N SER A 191 -8.87 1.31 -12.26
CA SER A 191 -8.01 2.42 -12.66
C SER A 191 -8.44 3.72 -11.98
N LYS A 192 -9.76 4.00 -11.94
CA LYS A 192 -10.29 5.18 -11.27
C LYS A 192 -10.07 5.12 -9.75
N SER A 193 -10.28 3.97 -9.12
CA SER A 193 -10.01 3.82 -7.68
C SER A 193 -8.52 3.95 -7.36
N ASN A 194 -7.64 3.38 -8.20
CA ASN A 194 -6.20 3.51 -8.04
C ASN A 194 -5.74 4.97 -8.18
N ARG A 195 -6.29 5.71 -9.15
CA ARG A 195 -6.02 7.16 -9.29
C ARG A 195 -6.49 7.93 -8.06
N ALA A 196 -7.69 7.65 -7.56
CA ALA A 196 -8.20 8.29 -6.36
C ALA A 196 -7.33 7.98 -5.11
N ALA A 197 -6.86 6.74 -4.98
CA ALA A 197 -5.94 6.37 -3.90
C ALA A 197 -4.58 7.06 -4.05
N SER A 198 -4.07 7.17 -5.28
CA SER A 198 -2.83 7.90 -5.58
C SER A 198 -2.95 9.39 -5.25
N ASP A 199 -4.08 10.02 -5.61
CA ASP A 199 -4.35 11.42 -5.28
C ASP A 199 -4.46 11.62 -3.77
N ALA A 200 -5.09 10.69 -3.04
CA ALA A 200 -5.16 10.73 -1.58
C ALA A 200 -3.78 10.59 -0.92
N LEU A 201 -2.89 9.76 -1.48
CA LEU A 201 -1.52 9.64 -0.99
C LEU A 201 -0.71 10.92 -1.23
N LEU A 202 -0.89 11.56 -2.39
CA LEU A 202 -0.26 12.86 -2.68
C LEU A 202 -0.76 13.96 -1.73
N ASP A 203 -2.05 13.97 -1.40
CA ASP A 203 -2.61 14.89 -0.42
C ASP A 203 -2.00 14.67 0.98
N LEU A 204 -1.90 13.41 1.43
CA LEU A 204 -1.27 13.08 2.70
C LEU A 204 0.21 13.47 2.76
N ASP A 205 0.96 13.28 1.67
CA ASP A 205 2.37 13.71 1.58
C ASP A 205 2.49 15.22 1.74
N SER A 206 1.60 15.98 1.08
CA SER A 206 1.56 17.44 1.22
C SER A 206 1.24 17.90 2.65
N GLN A 207 0.34 17.19 3.34
CA GLN A 207 0.01 17.47 4.74
C GLN A 207 1.18 17.15 5.67
N LEU A 208 1.93 16.08 5.41
CA LEU A 208 3.12 15.73 6.18
C LEU A 208 4.23 16.78 6.01
N ASP A 209 4.43 17.28 4.80
CA ASP A 209 5.36 18.38 4.55
C ASP A 209 4.94 19.67 5.26
N GLU A 210 3.64 20.01 5.24
CA GLU A 210 3.11 21.16 5.99
C GLU A 210 3.33 21.00 7.50
N LEU A 211 3.07 19.81 8.06
CA LEU A 211 3.34 19.49 9.46
C LEU A 211 4.84 19.56 9.79
N ARG A 212 5.70 19.10 8.88
CA ARG A 212 7.15 19.18 9.03
C ARG A 212 7.62 20.63 9.02
N HIS A 213 7.07 21.47 8.15
CA HIS A 213 7.33 22.90 8.13
C HIS A 213 6.83 23.61 9.39
N ALA A 214 5.60 23.33 9.84
CA ALA A 214 5.06 23.86 11.08
C ALA A 214 5.93 23.44 12.28
N THR A 215 6.31 22.17 12.36
CA THR A 215 7.19 21.65 13.42
C THR A 215 8.58 22.28 13.37
N SER A 216 9.12 22.54 12.17
CA SER A 216 10.38 23.26 12.00
C SER A 216 10.28 24.69 12.55
N LEU A 217 9.19 25.41 12.23
CA LEU A 217 8.94 26.76 12.76
C LEU A 217 8.74 26.76 14.28
N LEU A 218 7.95 25.83 14.82
CA LEU A 218 7.81 25.67 16.28
C LEU A 218 9.14 25.29 16.94
N SER A 219 9.95 24.44 16.33
CA SER A 219 11.29 24.10 16.80
C SER A 219 12.20 25.33 16.84
N THR A 220 12.15 26.20 15.82
CA THR A 220 12.92 27.45 15.85
C THR A 220 12.44 28.44 16.92
N THR A 221 11.18 28.35 17.36
CA THR A 221 10.60 29.33 18.31
C THR A 221 10.66 28.84 19.76
N HIS A 222 10.65 27.52 19.99
CA HIS A 222 10.63 26.89 21.31
C HIS A 222 11.82 25.92 21.56
N THR A 223 12.95 26.11 20.88
CA THR A 223 14.23 25.51 21.30
C THR A 223 14.68 26.14 22.61
N THR A 224 14.02 25.73 23.69
CA THR A 224 14.70 25.56 24.96
C THR A 224 15.86 24.59 24.66
N PRO A 225 17.13 24.96 24.94
CA PRO A 225 18.33 24.26 24.47
C PRO A 225 18.43 22.77 24.86
N SER A 226 17.51 22.26 25.68
CA SER A 226 17.44 20.84 26.06
C SER A 226 17.00 19.91 24.93
N LYS A 227 16.05 20.30 24.05
CA LYS A 227 15.52 19.37 23.02
C LYS A 227 16.49 19.08 21.88
N SER A 228 17.27 20.07 21.42
CA SER A 228 18.33 19.82 20.44
C SER A 228 19.44 18.94 21.01
N PHE A 229 19.70 19.06 22.31
CA PHE A 229 20.63 18.19 23.02
C PHE A 229 20.15 16.73 23.06
N TYR A 230 18.86 16.49 23.33
CA TYR A 230 18.30 15.12 23.30
C TYR A 230 18.25 14.52 21.90
N LEU A 231 17.96 15.31 20.86
CA LEU A 231 18.01 14.82 19.47
C LEU A 231 19.44 14.45 19.06
N HIS A 232 20.42 15.28 19.41
CA HIS A 232 21.82 15.02 19.11
C HIS A 232 22.41 13.87 19.97
N MET A 233 21.84 13.61 21.16
CA MET A 233 22.11 12.37 21.89
C MET A 233 21.40 11.17 21.29
N ALA A 234 20.17 11.27 20.81
CA ALA A 234 19.45 10.13 20.23
C ALA A 234 20.07 9.64 18.92
N GLU A 235 20.67 10.54 18.14
CA GLU A 235 21.30 10.20 16.86
C GLU A 235 22.70 9.57 17.00
N GLY A 236 23.33 9.67 18.17
CA GLY A 236 24.70 9.15 18.40
C GLY A 236 24.93 8.34 19.68
N ALA A 237 24.02 8.37 20.66
CA ALA A 237 24.16 7.64 21.92
C ALA A 237 23.49 6.27 21.82
N SER A 238 24.20 5.24 22.27
CA SER A 238 23.69 3.88 22.27
C SER A 238 22.35 3.80 23.04
N PRO A 239 21.35 3.01 22.59
CA PRO A 239 20.04 2.88 23.23
C PRO A 239 20.08 2.54 24.73
N LYS A 240 21.20 1.97 25.21
CA LYS A 240 21.41 1.65 26.62
C LYS A 240 21.60 2.87 27.52
N LEU A 241 22.05 4.00 26.98
CA LEU A 241 22.28 5.24 27.74
C LEU A 241 20.96 5.95 28.06
N LEU A 242 20.01 5.94 27.11
CA LEU A 242 18.65 6.45 27.32
C LEU A 242 17.87 5.62 28.35
N LEU A 243 18.03 4.30 28.33
CA LEU A 243 17.43 3.43 29.34
C LEU A 243 18.04 3.64 30.73
N ALA A 244 19.34 3.92 30.82
CA ALA A 244 19.99 4.24 32.09
C ALA A 244 19.50 5.58 32.65
N ASP A 245 19.31 6.59 31.80
CA ASP A 245 18.80 7.90 32.23
C ASP A 245 17.34 7.84 32.66
N LEU A 246 16.46 7.17 31.90
CA LEU A 246 15.06 6.94 32.29
C LEU A 246 14.96 6.14 33.59
N LYS A 247 15.83 5.15 33.78
CA LYS A 247 15.90 4.40 35.03
C LYS A 247 16.34 5.30 36.20
N GLY A 248 17.34 6.14 36.00
CA GLY A 248 17.77 7.10 37.02
C GLY A 248 16.68 8.09 37.41
N GLN A 249 15.91 8.58 36.43
CA GLN A 249 14.76 9.46 36.69
C GLN A 249 13.64 8.74 37.45
N LEU A 250 13.37 7.47 37.13
CA LEU A 250 12.40 6.65 37.86
C LEU A 250 12.85 6.35 39.29
N ASP A 251 14.13 6.02 39.50
CA ASP A 251 14.67 5.74 40.83
C ASP A 251 14.63 7.00 41.73
N LEU A 252 14.96 8.17 41.18
CA LEU A 252 14.84 9.45 41.91
C LEU A 252 13.38 9.79 42.27
N LEU A 253 12.43 9.43 41.41
CA LEU A 253 11.00 9.63 41.68
C LEU A 253 10.51 8.66 42.75
N ALA A 254 10.97 7.41 42.71
CA ALA A 254 10.67 6.40 43.72
C ALA A 254 11.23 6.79 45.09
N GLU A 255 12.46 7.30 45.15
CA GLU A 255 13.09 7.78 46.38
C GLU A 255 12.32 8.97 46.97
N ARG A 256 11.91 9.93 46.13
CA ARG A 256 11.11 11.08 46.59
C ARG A 256 9.72 10.71 47.09
N MET A 257 9.11 9.65 46.53
CA MET A 257 7.83 9.12 47.03
C MET A 257 7.99 8.32 48.32
N ALA A 258 9.15 7.71 48.54
CA ALA A 258 9.46 7.00 49.77
C ALA A 258 9.74 7.97 50.94
N ASP A 259 10.41 9.09 50.66
CA ASP A 259 10.80 10.11 51.67
C ASP A 259 9.66 11.08 52.03
N GLY A 260 8.61 11.15 51.19
CA GLY A 260 7.44 12.01 51.39
C GLY A 260 6.33 11.42 52.27
N ARG A 261 6.60 10.39 53.05
CA ARG A 261 5.64 9.70 53.95
C ARG A 261 6.11 9.76 55.40
#